data_AF-A0A0M3J218-F1
#
_entry.id   AF-A0A0M3J218-F1
#
_cell.length_a   1.000
_cell.length_b   1.000
_cell.length_c   1.000
_cell.angle_alpha   90.00
_cell.angle_beta   90.00
_cell.angle_gamma   90.00
#
_symmetry.space_group_name_H-M   'P 1'
#
loop_
_entity.id
_entity.type
_entity.pdbx_description
1 polymer ?
#
loop_
_entity_poly.entity_id
_entity_poly.type
_entity_poly.pdbx_seq_one_letter_code
_entity_poly.pdbx_strand_id
1 'polypeptide(L)'
;MVNANEILYKKGEKPDHTIVIKYVPFVGDSKRAMDEYICSIFMGGHQTFAIHNTCEDSLLAAPLILDLAIITELASRIQYRTDEIENFTEMHSVLSILSVLLKAPVVPSKAPVVNAFMKQLK
;
A
#
# COMPACT_ATOMS: atom_id res chain seq x y z
N MET A 1 -2.73 10.29 -0.85
CA MET A 1 -3.68 10.72 0.21
C MET A 1 -3.54 12.21 0.49
N VAL A 2 -2.38 12.72 0.92
CA VAL A 2 -2.16 14.17 1.13
C VAL A 2 -2.55 15.01 -0.09
N ASN A 3 -2.00 14.71 -1.28
CA ASN A 3 -2.35 15.40 -2.53
C ASN A 3 -3.82 15.28 -2.96
N ALA A 4 -4.63 14.43 -2.31
CA ALA A 4 -6.03 14.25 -2.66
C ALA A 4 -6.97 15.21 -1.92
N ASN A 5 -6.46 16.01 -0.97
CA ASN A 5 -7.26 16.96 -0.20
C ASN A 5 -6.54 18.30 -0.05
N GLU A 6 -6.81 19.21 -0.97
CA GLU A 6 -6.23 20.56 -1.01
C GLU A 6 -6.84 21.52 0.03
N ILE A 7 -7.96 21.15 0.65
CA ILE A 7 -8.58 21.93 1.73
C ILE A 7 -7.76 21.77 3.02
N LEU A 8 -7.29 20.55 3.30
CA LEU A 8 -6.51 20.25 4.50
C LEU A 8 -5.01 20.49 4.33
N TYR A 9 -4.48 20.27 3.12
CA TYR A 9 -3.05 20.37 2.84
C TYR A 9 -2.79 21.31 1.67
N LYS A 10 -1.90 22.28 1.86
CA LYS A 10 -1.42 23.13 0.78
C LYS A 10 -0.54 22.34 -0.19
N LYS A 11 -0.35 22.88 -1.40
CA LYS A 11 0.49 22.25 -2.41
C LYS A 11 1.92 22.04 -1.89
N GLY A 12 2.36 20.79 -1.87
CA GLY A 12 3.69 20.39 -1.40
C GLY A 12 3.82 20.22 0.11
N GLU A 13 2.78 20.57 0.88
CA GLU A 13 2.74 20.34 2.32
C GLU A 13 2.67 18.84 2.61
N LYS A 14 3.39 18.40 3.64
CA LYS A 14 3.36 17.03 4.16
C LYS A 14 3.39 17.09 5.68
N PRO A 15 2.67 16.20 6.39
CA PRO A 15 2.86 16.05 7.82
C PRO A 15 4.25 15.47 8.11
N ASP A 16 4.74 15.71 9.32
CA ASP A 16 5.91 15.01 9.82
C ASP A 16 5.64 13.51 9.85
N HIS A 17 6.58 12.73 9.32
CA HIS A 17 6.45 11.28 9.23
C HIS A 17 7.83 10.65 9.41
N THR A 18 8.02 9.99 10.55
CA THR A 18 9.27 9.34 10.93
C THR A 18 9.05 7.84 11.05
N ILE A 19 9.96 7.07 10.46
CA ILE A 19 9.96 5.60 10.54
C ILE A 19 11.25 5.17 11.21
N VAL A 20 11.13 4.35 12.26
CA VAL A 20 12.28 3.80 13.00
C VAL A 20 12.18 2.29 13.01
N ILE A 21 13.28 1.62 12.66
CA ILE A 21 13.42 0.17 12.79
C ILE A 21 14.63 -0.08 13.70
N LYS A 22 14.40 -0.86 14.77
CA LYS A 22 15.45 -1.26 15.72
C LYS A 22 15.50 -2.77 15.80
N TYR A 23 16.72 -3.31 15.76
CA TYR A 23 16.95 -4.72 15.97
C TYR A 23 16.98 -5.01 17.47
N VAL A 24 16.07 -5.85 17.94
CA VAL A 24 15.94 -6.24 19.35
C VAL A 24 15.89 -7.77 19.41
N PRO A 25 17.01 -8.46 19.69
CA PRO A 25 17.09 -9.92 19.57
C PRO A 25 16.04 -10.69 20.35
N PHE A 26 15.65 -10.20 21.53
CA PHE A 26 14.70 -10.87 22.43
C PHE A 26 13.33 -11.14 21.79
N VAL A 27 12.86 -10.28 20.88
CA VAL A 27 11.52 -10.43 20.31
C VAL A 27 11.45 -11.42 19.14
N GLY A 28 12.58 -11.85 18.58
CA GLY A 28 12.60 -12.79 17.46
C GLY A 28 11.75 -12.32 16.27
N ASP A 29 10.89 -13.21 15.74
CA ASP A 29 9.93 -12.92 14.65
C ASP A 29 8.74 -12.06 15.10
N SER A 30 8.53 -11.92 16.42
CA SER A 30 7.42 -11.22 17.04
C SER A 30 7.64 -9.70 17.04
N LYS A 31 7.57 -9.11 15.84
CA LYS A 31 7.72 -7.68 15.59
C LYS A 31 6.73 -6.86 16.42
N ARG A 32 7.23 -5.74 16.95
CA ARG A 32 6.45 -4.71 17.63
C ARG A 32 6.38 -3.48 16.74
N ALA A 33 5.18 -3.08 16.36
CA ALA A 33 4.91 -1.80 15.72
C ALA A 33 4.27 -0.87 16.74
N MET A 34 4.83 0.33 16.86
CA MET A 34 4.32 1.38 17.72
C MET A 34 4.18 2.63 16.87
N ASP A 35 2.94 3.09 16.73
CA ASP A 35 2.59 4.19 15.85
C ASP A 35 1.82 5.24 16.65
N GLU A 36 2.15 6.51 16.43
CA GLU A 36 1.41 7.63 16.98
C GLU A 36 0.92 8.52 15.82
N TYR A 37 -0.39 8.77 15.79
CA TYR A 37 -1.02 9.65 14.82
C TYR A 37 -1.58 10.85 15.56
N ILE A 38 -1.09 12.04 15.23
CA ILE A 38 -1.57 13.31 15.78
C ILE A 38 -2.25 14.09 14.67
N CYS A 39 -3.55 14.31 14.81
CA CYS A 39 -4.38 15.01 13.85
C CYS A 39 -4.85 16.34 14.43
N SER A 40 -4.88 17.39 13.62
CA SER A 40 -5.60 18.63 13.94
C SER A 40 -7.07 18.48 13.55
N ILE A 41 -7.97 18.86 14.44
CA ILE A 41 -9.42 18.74 14.28
C ILE A 41 -10.11 20.11 14.49
N PHE A 42 -11.44 20.10 14.55
CA PHE A 42 -12.27 21.30 14.64
C PHE A 42 -11.83 22.24 15.76
N MET A 43 -11.84 23.55 15.49
CA MET A 43 -11.50 24.63 16.44
C MET A 43 -10.09 24.53 17.05
N GLY A 44 -9.13 24.00 16.30
CA GLY A 44 -7.74 23.88 16.76
C GLY A 44 -7.53 22.78 17.81
N GLY A 45 -8.51 21.89 18.01
CA GLY A 45 -8.33 20.71 18.83
C GLY A 45 -7.35 19.72 18.21
N HIS A 46 -6.84 18.80 19.03
CA HIS A 46 -5.98 17.71 18.58
C HIS A 46 -6.60 16.36 18.94
N GLN A 47 -6.46 15.41 18.02
CA GLN A 47 -6.82 14.02 18.23
C GLN A 47 -5.56 13.17 18.09
N THR A 48 -5.24 12.40 19.13
CA THR A 48 -4.06 11.55 19.16
C THR A 48 -4.48 10.08 19.24
N PHE A 49 -3.93 9.25 18.36
CA PHE A 49 -4.05 7.80 18.42
C PHE A 49 -2.68 7.19 18.68
N ALA A 50 -2.57 6.37 19.73
CA ALA A 50 -1.40 5.54 19.97
C ALA A 50 -1.77 4.07 19.71
N ILE A 51 -1.05 3.43 18.80
CA ILE A 51 -1.33 2.08 18.34
C ILE A 51 -0.12 1.22 18.65
N HIS A 52 -0.34 0.09 19.33
CA HIS A 52 0.66 -0.94 19.53
C HIS A 52 0.18 -2.22 18.87
N ASN A 53 0.93 -2.70 17.88
CA ASN A 53 0.65 -3.95 17.18
C ASN A 53 1.78 -4.95 17.41
N THR A 54 1.40 -6.17 17.79
CA THR A 54 2.31 -7.31 17.86
C THR A 54 2.00 -8.23 16.70
N CYS A 55 2.99 -8.48 15.87
CA CYS A 55 2.85 -9.34 14.72
C CYS A 55 4.00 -10.33 14.63
N GLU A 56 3.67 -11.58 14.37
CA GLU A 56 4.64 -12.54 13.84
C GLU A 56 4.84 -12.18 12.36
N ASP A 57 5.97 -11.53 12.05
CA ASP A 57 6.17 -10.88 10.74
C ASP A 57 6.17 -11.92 9.62
N SER A 58 6.76 -13.09 9.87
CA SER A 58 6.76 -14.21 8.93
C SER A 58 5.36 -14.75 8.66
N LEU A 59 4.49 -14.83 9.68
CA LEU A 59 3.12 -15.33 9.52
C LEU A 59 2.22 -14.34 8.77
N LEU A 60 2.49 -13.03 8.87
CA LEU A 60 1.82 -12.03 8.05
C LEU A 60 2.36 -12.00 6.61
N ALA A 61 3.66 -12.21 6.41
CA ALA A 61 4.30 -12.13 5.10
C ALA A 61 4.01 -13.36 4.21
N ALA A 62 4.02 -14.57 4.78
CA ALA A 62 3.81 -15.81 4.05
C ALA A 62 2.53 -15.83 3.18
N PRO A 63 1.33 -15.50 3.69
CA PRO A 63 0.12 -15.46 2.87
C PRO A 63 0.19 -14.40 1.76
N LEU A 64 0.81 -13.24 1.99
CA LEU A 64 0.97 -12.21 0.96
C LEU A 64 1.85 -12.69 -0.20
N ILE A 65 2.89 -13.47 0.09
CA ILE A 65 3.75 -14.08 -0.95
C ILE A 65 2.96 -15.11 -1.76
N LEU A 66 2.12 -15.92 -1.11
CA LEU A 66 1.23 -16.86 -1.80
C LEU A 66 0.25 -16.12 -2.72
N ASP A 67 -0.39 -15.06 -2.22
CA ASP A 67 -1.33 -14.27 -2.99
C ASP A 67 -0.66 -13.61 -4.20
N LEU A 68 0.57 -13.10 -4.04
CA LEU A 68 1.35 -12.55 -5.15
C LEU A 68 1.57 -13.59 -6.25
N ALA A 69 1.98 -14.81 -5.90
CA ALA A 69 2.21 -15.88 -6.87
C ALA A 69 0.91 -16.32 -7.55
N ILE A 70 -0.17 -16.49 -6.78
CA ILE A 70 -1.48 -16.92 -7.29
C ILE A 70 -2.06 -15.88 -8.25
N ILE A 71 -2.05 -14.59 -7.88
CA ILE A 71 -2.61 -13.53 -8.72
C ILE A 71 -1.74 -13.31 -9.96
N THR A 72 -0.42 -13.42 -9.85
CA THR A 72 0.48 -13.34 -11.01
C THR A 72 0.24 -14.48 -12.00
N GLU A 73 0.08 -15.71 -11.51
CA GLU A 73 -0.26 -16.87 -12.34
C GLU A 73 -1.62 -16.67 -13.02
N LEU A 74 -2.64 -16.21 -12.28
CA LEU A 74 -3.95 -15.89 -12.84
C LEU A 74 -3.84 -14.83 -13.95
N ALA A 75 -3.10 -13.74 -13.71
CA ALA A 75 -2.90 -12.68 -14.68
C ALA A 75 -2.22 -13.18 -15.97
N SER A 76 -1.34 -14.18 -15.87
CA SER A 76 -0.68 -14.80 -17.04
C SER A 76 -1.66 -15.57 -17.95
N ARG A 77 -2.82 -15.98 -17.42
CA ARG A 77 -3.89 -16.66 -18.17
C ARG A 77 -4.94 -15.69 -18.71
N ILE A 78 -4.95 -14.44 -18.26
CA ILE A 78 -5.91 -13.44 -18.70
C ILE A 78 -5.42 -12.78 -19.97
N GLN A 79 -6.25 -12.85 -21.01
CA GLN A 79 -6.06 -12.11 -22.23
C GLN A 79 -7.31 -11.26 -22.50
N TYR A 80 -7.11 -10.09 -23.11
CA TYR A 80 -8.20 -9.18 -23.45
C TYR A 80 -8.03 -8.66 -24.88
N ARG A 81 -9.12 -8.10 -25.41
CA ARG A 81 -9.17 -7.46 -26.71
C ARG A 81 -10.09 -6.25 -26.61
N THR A 82 -9.67 -5.13 -27.19
CA THR A 82 -10.50 -3.93 -27.36
C THR A 82 -10.85 -3.78 -28.84
N ASP A 83 -11.74 -2.85 -29.19
CA ASP A 83 -12.09 -2.58 -30.59
C ASP A 83 -10.88 -2.14 -31.44
N GLU A 84 -9.83 -1.62 -30.79
CA GLU A 84 -8.58 -1.18 -31.39
C GLU A 84 -7.54 -2.30 -31.57
N ILE A 85 -7.75 -3.47 -30.96
CA ILE A 85 -6.79 -4.58 -30.96
C ILE A 85 -7.38 -5.76 -31.74
N GLU A 86 -6.71 -6.18 -32.81
CA GLU A 86 -7.19 -7.28 -33.65
C GLU A 86 -7.14 -8.65 -32.95
N ASN A 87 -6.02 -8.93 -32.24
CA ASN A 87 -5.78 -10.20 -31.56
C ASN A 87 -5.87 -10.04 -30.03
N PHE A 88 -6.17 -11.11 -29.32
CA PHE A 88 -6.09 -11.10 -27.86
C PHE A 88 -4.65 -10.80 -27.41
N THR A 89 -4.51 -9.90 -26.43
CA THR A 89 -3.24 -9.53 -25.82
C THR A 89 -3.26 -9.77 -24.30
N GLU A 90 -2.07 -9.95 -23.73
CA GLU A 90 -1.85 -10.03 -22.30
C GLU A 90 -1.92 -8.64 -21.63
N MET A 91 -2.00 -8.65 -20.30
CA MET A 91 -1.90 -7.44 -19.48
C MET A 91 -0.52 -6.78 -19.61
N HIS A 92 -0.43 -5.49 -19.26
CA HIS A 92 0.85 -4.77 -19.21
C HIS A 92 1.82 -5.47 -18.24
N SER A 93 3.10 -5.60 -18.62
CA SER A 93 4.12 -6.36 -17.87
C SER A 93 4.30 -5.90 -16.42
N VAL A 94 4.07 -4.61 -16.15
CA VAL A 94 3.93 -4.09 -14.79
C VAL A 94 2.49 -4.29 -14.30
N LEU A 95 2.27 -5.37 -13.55
CA LEU A 95 0.96 -5.76 -13.01
C LEU A 95 0.56 -4.91 -11.80
N SER A 96 0.04 -3.70 -12.04
CA SER A 96 -0.40 -2.79 -10.97
C SER A 96 -1.54 -3.34 -10.11
N ILE A 97 -2.24 -4.40 -10.54
CA ILE A 97 -3.26 -5.09 -9.72
C ILE A 97 -2.66 -5.72 -8.45
N LEU A 98 -1.36 -6.00 -8.44
CA LEU A 98 -0.65 -6.56 -7.27
C LEU A 98 -0.37 -5.50 -6.18
N SER A 99 -0.72 -4.22 -6.43
CA SER A 99 -0.38 -3.11 -5.54
C SER A 99 -0.91 -3.26 -4.11
N VAL A 100 -2.02 -3.98 -3.93
CA VAL A 100 -2.62 -4.25 -2.61
C VAL A 100 -1.70 -5.03 -1.67
N LEU A 101 -0.77 -5.81 -2.23
CA LEU A 101 0.19 -6.66 -1.50
C LEU A 101 1.56 -6.00 -1.33
N LEU A 102 1.75 -4.78 -1.86
CA LEU A 102 3.06 -4.12 -1.97
C LEU A 102 3.05 -2.74 -1.33
N LYS A 103 4.07 -2.45 -0.52
CA LYS A 103 4.21 -1.15 0.16
C LYS A 103 4.49 0.02 -0.80
N ALA A 104 5.28 -0.24 -1.84
CA ALA A 104 5.70 0.74 -2.83
C ALA A 104 5.43 0.17 -4.23
N PRO A 105 4.17 0.20 -4.68
CA PRO A 105 3.80 -0.44 -5.93
C PRO A 105 4.45 0.25 -7.12
N VAL A 106 4.97 -0.57 -8.04
CA VAL A 106 5.39 -0.12 -9.36
C VAL A 106 4.16 -0.13 -10.27
N VAL A 107 3.98 0.93 -11.04
CA VAL A 107 2.85 1.11 -11.95
C VAL A 107 3.33 1.39 -13.37
N PRO A 108 2.50 1.16 -14.40
CA PRO A 108 2.82 1.54 -15.77
C PRO A 108 3.24 3.01 -15.88
N SER A 109 4.07 3.33 -16.88
CA SER A 109 4.56 4.69 -17.07
C SER A 109 3.40 5.70 -17.16
N LYS A 110 3.54 6.83 -16.46
CA LYS A 110 2.54 7.91 -16.33
C LYS A 110 1.25 7.53 -15.57
N ALA A 111 1.08 6.28 -15.14
CA ALA A 111 -0.04 5.91 -14.27
C ALA A 111 0.18 6.45 -12.84
N PRO A 112 -0.88 6.86 -12.13
CA PRO A 112 -0.77 7.33 -10.76
C PRO A 112 -0.52 6.17 -9.79
N VAL A 113 0.28 6.41 -8.76
CA VAL A 113 0.46 5.48 -7.64
C VAL A 113 -0.66 5.68 -6.62
N VAL A 114 -1.37 4.60 -6.28
CA VAL A 114 -2.41 4.58 -5.26
C VAL A 114 -1.97 3.65 -4.13
N ASN A 115 -1.84 4.17 -2.91
CA ASN A 115 -1.40 3.40 -1.72
C ASN A 115 -2.50 3.17 -0.67
N ALA A 116 -3.73 3.63 -0.94
CA ALA A 116 -4.83 3.42 0.00
C ALA A 116 -5.37 1.99 -0.16
N PHE A 117 -5.07 1.10 0.79
CA PHE A 117 -5.38 -0.34 0.74
C PHE A 117 -6.81 -0.66 0.26
N MET A 118 -7.83 -0.07 0.90
CA MET A 118 -9.23 -0.33 0.54
C MET A 118 -9.64 0.18 -0.84
N LYS A 119 -8.86 1.08 -1.47
CA LYS A 119 -9.08 1.52 -2.86
C LYS A 119 -8.39 0.61 -3.87
N GLN A 120 -7.45 -0.23 -3.43
CA GLN A 120 -6.78 -1.21 -4.29
C GLN A 120 -7.54 -2.54 -4.32
N LEU A 121 -8.40 -2.79 -3.33
CA LEU A 121 -9.25 -3.98 -3.24
C LEU A 121 -10.60 -3.82 -3.96
N LYS A 122 -11.07 -2.57 -4.10
CA LYS A 122 -12.35 -2.21 -4.74
C LYS A 122 -12.14 -1.81 -6.19
#